data_AF-A0A8J2QLD1-F1
#
_entry.id   AF-A0A8J2QLD1-F1
#
_cell.length_a   1.000
_cell.length_b   1.000
_cell.length_c   1.000
_cell.angle_alpha   90.00
_cell.angle_beta   90.00
_cell.angle_gamma   90.00
#
_symmetry.space_group_name_H-M   'P 1'
#
loop_
_entity.id
_entity.type
_entity.pdbx_description
1 polymer ?
#
loop_
_entity_poly.entity_id
_entity_poly.type
_entity_poly.pdbx_seq_one_letter_code
_entity_poly.pdbx_strand_id
1 'polypeptide(L)'
;MCGLIVITLSNRFPLSNVRRLERIIKVICLLNMPQGSYLSAAVATTGVLAGAYCVYHLYNEAQKRKLPTTWREVGSLKDIYIYPIKSCGPVRKDRAECTLLGLKDGWLRDRALMVVDDKYNFITAISYPVLLLVRQTMRNSVLILQHSDMEILYVDLSEVALKPIQTSNVCGVEVPVHDCGYEASEWLSRLLDNSADNFRLVLYASNNSRKLKIPANNMSKFRKTDTGALPDELPFHLMNQASVDDLNTKLQGNKVCYKNFRPNFLITGAGPYEEDDWKYVKIGENIFEVIKPCTSDTTEPESRPSTENVSQIGLHMILCSGTGGFVSINDRVYVA
;
A
#
# COMPACT_ATOMS: atom_id res chain seq x y z
N MET A 1 -17.08 39.11 14.05
CA MET A 1 -16.38 37.80 14.10
C MET A 1 -17.16 36.66 13.45
N CYS A 2 -18.46 36.43 13.73
CA CYS A 2 -19.19 35.28 13.15
C CYS A 2 -19.26 35.32 11.59
N GLY A 3 -19.21 36.50 10.94
CA GLY A 3 -19.20 36.64 9.46
C GLY A 3 -17.87 36.32 8.75
N LEU A 4 -16.72 36.52 9.41
CA LEU A 4 -15.41 36.25 8.80
C LEU A 4 -15.09 34.75 8.77
N ILE A 5 -15.55 34.01 9.78
CA ILE A 5 -15.39 32.55 9.92
C ILE A 5 -16.17 31.81 8.83
N VAL A 6 -17.37 32.29 8.49
CA VAL A 6 -18.20 31.72 7.42
C VAL A 6 -17.52 31.86 6.05
N ILE A 7 -16.88 33.00 5.78
CA ILE A 7 -16.16 33.26 4.51
C ILE A 7 -14.88 32.41 4.39
N THR A 8 -14.21 32.10 5.51
CA THR A 8 -13.02 31.21 5.47
C THR A 8 -13.41 29.74 5.28
N LEU A 9 -14.58 29.34 5.75
CA LEU A 9 -15.09 27.97 5.63
C LEU A 9 -15.74 27.69 4.27
N SER A 10 -16.36 28.68 3.62
CA SER A 10 -16.94 28.52 2.28
C SER A 10 -15.91 28.21 1.18
N ASN A 11 -14.65 28.64 1.36
CA ASN A 11 -13.56 28.36 0.43
C ASN A 11 -12.89 26.99 0.63
N ARG A 12 -13.27 26.21 1.65
CA ARG A 12 -12.63 24.92 1.98
C ARG A 12 -13.59 23.72 2.10
N PHE A 13 -14.91 23.92 1.99
CA PHE A 13 -15.90 22.87 2.23
C PHE A 13 -17.07 22.88 1.22
N PRO A 14 -17.67 21.72 0.89
CA PRO A 14 -18.86 21.65 0.05
C PRO A 14 -20.09 22.31 0.71
N LEU A 15 -20.86 23.04 -0.09
CA LEU A 15 -21.95 23.95 0.31
C LEU A 15 -23.01 23.34 1.25
N SER A 16 -23.25 22.03 1.17
CA SER A 16 -24.21 21.32 2.04
C SER A 16 -23.76 21.24 3.51
N ASN A 17 -22.45 21.15 3.75
CA ASN A 17 -21.87 21.09 5.11
C ASN A 17 -21.72 22.48 5.73
N VAL A 18 -21.57 23.53 4.90
CA VAL A 18 -21.46 24.93 5.35
C VAL A 18 -22.77 25.37 6.03
N ARG A 19 -23.95 25.04 5.47
CA ARG A 19 -25.24 25.39 6.07
C ARG A 19 -25.48 24.72 7.43
N ARG A 20 -24.92 23.53 7.66
CA ARG A 20 -25.02 22.80 8.92
C ARG A 20 -24.07 23.40 9.98
N LEU A 21 -22.87 23.78 9.57
CA LEU A 21 -21.92 24.51 10.42
C LEU A 21 -22.43 25.91 10.79
N GLU A 22 -23.06 26.63 9.86
CA GLU A 22 -23.63 27.96 10.13
C GLU A 22 -24.71 27.92 11.21
N ARG A 23 -25.55 26.88 11.22
CA ARG A 23 -26.57 26.69 12.27
C ARG A 23 -25.93 26.47 13.64
N ILE A 24 -24.86 25.68 13.71
CA ILE A 24 -24.14 25.38 14.96
C ILE A 24 -23.41 26.63 15.48
N ILE A 25 -22.73 27.37 14.59
CA ILE A 25 -22.03 28.61 14.94
C ILE A 25 -23.02 29.68 15.41
N LYS A 26 -24.21 29.80 14.79
CA LYS A 26 -25.26 30.73 15.24
C LYS A 26 -25.79 30.40 16.63
N VAL A 27 -25.99 29.11 16.96
CA VAL A 27 -26.41 28.68 18.30
C VAL A 27 -25.33 28.99 19.35
N ILE A 28 -24.05 28.80 19.01
CA ILE A 28 -22.93 29.13 19.90
C ILE A 28 -22.76 30.65 20.09
N CYS A 29 -22.97 31.46 19.05
CA CYS A 29 -22.93 32.93 19.15
C CYS A 29 -24.13 33.45 19.99
N LEU A 30 -25.30 32.80 19.98
CA LEU A 30 -26.50 33.21 20.74
C LEU A 30 -26.44 32.87 22.25
N LEU A 31 -25.69 31.84 22.64
CA LEU A 31 -25.53 31.44 24.05
C LEU A 31 -24.51 32.30 24.83
N ASN A 32 -23.83 33.23 24.17
CA ASN A 32 -22.72 34.02 24.73
C ASN A 32 -22.96 35.54 24.62
N MET A 33 -24.04 36.07 25.21
CA MET A 33 -24.17 37.52 25.48
C MET A 33 -23.74 37.83 26.93
N PRO A 34 -22.73 38.69 27.17
CA PRO A 34 -22.14 38.84 28.50
C PRO A 34 -22.70 40.04 29.30
N GLN A 35 -22.81 39.88 30.62
CA GLN A 35 -22.64 40.96 31.60
C GLN A 35 -21.54 40.52 32.59
N GLY A 36 -20.45 41.32 32.70
CA GLY A 36 -19.37 41.11 33.67
C GLY A 36 -18.01 40.74 33.05
N SER A 37 -17.03 41.62 33.21
CA SER A 37 -15.65 41.51 32.72
C SER A 37 -14.80 40.56 33.57
N TYR A 38 -13.85 39.88 32.93
CA TYR A 38 -12.94 38.81 33.41
C TYR A 38 -13.53 37.39 33.49
N LEU A 39 -14.68 37.16 34.12
CA LEU A 39 -15.27 35.81 34.16
C LEU A 39 -15.76 35.35 32.78
N SER A 40 -16.24 36.28 31.95
CA SER A 40 -16.67 36.03 30.57
C SER A 40 -15.54 35.61 29.63
N ALA A 41 -14.32 36.11 29.83
CA ALA A 41 -13.18 35.78 28.97
C ALA A 41 -12.66 34.35 29.22
N ALA A 42 -12.62 33.90 30.48
CA ALA A 42 -12.25 32.54 30.83
C ALA A 42 -13.27 31.54 30.27
N VAL A 43 -14.57 31.78 30.50
CA VAL A 43 -15.66 30.92 30.00
C VAL A 43 -15.68 30.87 28.47
N ALA A 44 -15.46 32.00 27.79
CA ALA A 44 -15.37 32.03 26.34
C ALA A 44 -14.19 31.21 25.79
N THR A 45 -13.03 31.27 26.46
CA THR A 45 -11.83 30.54 26.02
C THR A 45 -11.99 29.03 26.20
N THR A 46 -12.55 28.60 27.34
CA THR A 46 -12.84 27.18 27.61
C THR A 46 -13.87 26.62 26.62
N GLY A 47 -14.91 27.41 26.28
CA GLY A 47 -15.91 27.02 25.29
C GLY A 47 -15.35 26.83 23.88
N VAL A 48 -14.42 27.69 23.44
CA VAL A 48 -13.75 27.57 22.13
C VAL A 48 -12.86 26.33 22.07
N LEU A 49 -12.05 26.07 23.11
CA LEU A 49 -11.19 24.89 23.17
C LEU A 49 -12.00 23.60 23.22
N ALA A 50 -13.07 23.54 24.02
CA ALA A 50 -13.97 22.39 24.08
C ALA A 50 -14.69 22.18 22.74
N GLY A 51 -15.13 23.25 22.07
CA GLY A 51 -15.72 23.19 20.74
C GLY A 51 -14.72 22.66 19.69
N ALA A 52 -13.49 23.18 19.69
CA ALA A 52 -12.42 22.72 18.80
C ALA A 52 -12.05 21.26 19.06
N TYR A 53 -11.97 20.85 20.32
CA TYR A 53 -11.73 19.44 20.70
C TYR A 53 -12.88 18.54 20.26
N CYS A 54 -14.14 18.93 20.46
CA CYS A 54 -15.30 18.17 19.98
C CYS A 54 -15.33 18.07 18.46
N VAL A 55 -15.04 19.16 17.74
CA VAL A 55 -14.94 19.14 16.27
C VAL A 55 -13.79 18.24 15.82
N TYR A 56 -12.62 18.34 16.46
CA TYR A 56 -11.48 17.46 16.18
C TYR A 56 -11.82 15.99 16.45
N HIS A 57 -12.46 15.69 17.58
CA HIS A 57 -12.86 14.34 17.95
C HIS A 57 -13.92 13.76 17.00
N LEU A 58 -14.95 14.54 16.66
CA LEU A 58 -15.98 14.13 15.70
C LEU A 58 -15.41 13.98 14.29
N TYR A 59 -14.48 14.86 13.90
CA TYR A 59 -13.75 14.73 12.64
C TYR A 59 -12.94 13.42 12.63
N ASN A 60 -12.20 13.14 13.70
CA ASN A 60 -11.39 11.93 13.80
C ASN A 60 -12.25 10.65 13.84
N GLU A 61 -13.38 10.67 14.55
CA GLU A 61 -14.39 9.59 14.55
C GLU A 61 -15.04 9.39 13.18
N ALA A 62 -15.42 10.46 12.49
CA ALA A 62 -15.94 10.38 11.13
C ALA A 62 -14.89 9.87 10.13
N GLN A 63 -13.60 10.06 10.44
CA GLN A 63 -12.48 9.50 9.70
C GLN A 63 -12.14 8.06 10.13
N LYS A 64 -12.80 7.43 11.10
CA LYS A 64 -12.56 6.00 11.39
C LYS A 64 -13.30 5.12 10.38
N ARG A 65 -12.63 4.07 9.88
CA ARG A 65 -13.26 3.05 9.03
C ARG A 65 -14.32 2.33 9.85
N LYS A 66 -15.58 2.39 9.43
CA LYS A 66 -16.64 1.56 10.03
C LYS A 66 -16.48 0.15 9.48
N LEU A 67 -15.93 -0.72 10.32
CA LEU A 67 -15.76 -2.13 9.96
C LEU A 67 -17.11 -2.84 9.94
N PRO A 68 -17.29 -3.81 9.05
CA PRO A 68 -18.49 -4.63 9.02
C PRO A 68 -18.57 -5.52 10.28
N THR A 69 -19.81 -5.77 10.71
CA THR A 69 -20.11 -6.60 11.89
C THR A 69 -20.42 -8.05 11.52
N THR A 70 -20.82 -8.29 10.28
CA THR A 70 -21.14 -9.61 9.74
C THR A 70 -20.08 -10.03 8.74
N TRP A 71 -19.74 -11.32 8.78
CA TRP A 71 -18.66 -11.90 7.99
C TRP A 71 -19.13 -13.23 7.44
N ARG A 72 -18.87 -13.48 6.15
CA ARG A 72 -19.15 -14.76 5.49
C ARG A 72 -17.83 -15.45 5.16
N GLU A 73 -17.66 -16.70 5.58
CA GLU A 73 -16.52 -17.52 5.16
C GLU A 73 -16.63 -17.83 3.68
N VAL A 74 -15.55 -17.62 2.93
CA VAL A 74 -15.46 -17.91 1.49
C VAL A 74 -14.38 -18.91 1.16
N GLY A 75 -13.46 -19.19 2.09
CA GLY A 75 -12.35 -20.08 1.79
C GLY A 75 -11.20 -20.01 2.77
N SER A 76 -10.01 -20.31 2.26
CA SER A 76 -8.77 -20.31 3.04
C SER A 76 -7.58 -19.74 2.26
N LEU A 77 -6.60 -19.22 2.98
CA LEU A 77 -5.36 -18.70 2.43
C LEU A 77 -4.44 -19.85 2.00
N LYS A 78 -4.18 -19.98 0.70
CA LYS A 78 -3.37 -21.07 0.12
C LYS A 78 -1.88 -20.76 0.15
N ASP A 79 -1.49 -19.57 -0.29
CA ASP A 79 -0.08 -19.15 -0.33
C ASP A 79 0.10 -17.69 0.06
N ILE A 80 1.26 -17.40 0.65
CA ILE A 80 1.72 -16.05 0.97
C ILE A 80 3.03 -15.79 0.22
N TYR A 81 3.09 -14.65 -0.48
CA TYR A 81 4.28 -14.21 -1.20
C TYR A 81 4.69 -12.79 -0.78
N ILE A 82 5.98 -12.62 -0.55
CA ILE A 82 6.62 -11.33 -0.31
C ILE A 82 7.56 -11.07 -1.48
N TYR A 83 7.56 -9.85 -2.02
CA TYR A 83 8.45 -9.43 -3.11
C TYR A 83 9.38 -8.34 -2.60
N PRO A 84 10.56 -8.67 -2.04
CA PRO A 84 11.39 -7.70 -1.33
C PRO A 84 11.88 -6.57 -2.21
N ILE A 85 12.42 -6.92 -3.38
CA ILE A 85 12.77 -5.98 -4.44
C ILE A 85 11.62 -5.87 -5.43
N LYS A 86 11.20 -4.64 -5.72
CA LYS A 86 10.28 -4.30 -6.80
C LYS A 86 10.76 -4.91 -8.13
N SER A 87 9.84 -5.41 -8.93
CA SER A 87 10.15 -6.03 -10.24
C SER A 87 10.94 -7.34 -10.21
N CYS A 88 11.28 -7.89 -9.03
CA CYS A 88 11.99 -9.18 -8.90
C CYS A 88 11.09 -10.34 -8.44
N GLY A 89 11.62 -11.58 -8.42
CA GLY A 89 10.87 -12.80 -8.08
C GLY A 89 10.36 -12.87 -6.62
N PRO A 90 9.34 -13.69 -6.32
CA PRO A 90 8.75 -13.79 -4.98
C PRO A 90 9.59 -14.62 -3.99
N VAL A 91 9.36 -14.38 -2.70
CA VAL A 91 9.70 -15.27 -1.58
C VAL A 91 8.41 -15.82 -0.98
N ARG A 92 8.22 -17.14 -1.08
CA ARG A 92 7.06 -17.83 -0.47
C ARG A 92 7.26 -17.95 1.04
N LYS A 93 6.21 -17.69 1.81
CA LYS A 93 6.20 -17.85 3.27
C LYS A 93 4.99 -18.66 3.71
N ASP A 94 5.14 -19.37 4.83
CA ASP A 94 4.02 -20.05 5.49
C ASP A 94 3.29 -19.11 6.46
N ARG A 95 3.98 -18.07 6.93
CA ARG A 95 3.46 -17.06 7.85
C ARG A 95 4.16 -15.71 7.63
N ALA A 96 3.42 -14.62 7.75
CA ALA A 96 3.95 -13.25 7.66
C ALA A 96 3.14 -12.26 8.51
N GLU A 97 3.79 -11.20 8.98
CA GLU A 97 3.18 -10.05 9.64
C GLU A 97 2.56 -9.11 8.60
N CYS A 98 1.31 -8.69 8.82
CA CYS A 98 0.67 -7.67 8.01
C CYS A 98 0.99 -6.29 8.60
N THR A 99 1.60 -5.39 7.84
CA THR A 99 1.87 -4.03 8.29
C THR A 99 1.23 -3.00 7.36
N LEU A 100 1.17 -1.74 7.78
CA LEU A 100 0.73 -0.65 6.89
C LEU A 100 1.58 -0.52 5.61
N LEU A 101 2.83 -1.02 5.65
CA LEU A 101 3.76 -0.98 4.54
C LEU A 101 3.71 -2.20 3.63
N GLY A 102 2.89 -3.21 3.97
CA GLY A 102 2.81 -4.49 3.29
C GLY A 102 3.20 -5.66 4.20
N LEU A 103 3.41 -6.83 3.60
CA LEU A 103 3.84 -8.02 4.33
C LEU A 103 5.28 -7.90 4.84
N LYS A 104 5.53 -8.52 6.00
CA LYS A 104 6.82 -8.50 6.67
C LYS A 104 7.13 -9.83 7.36
N ASP A 105 8.38 -10.25 7.30
CA ASP A 105 8.95 -11.33 8.11
C ASP A 105 10.40 -10.95 8.49
N GLY A 106 10.57 -10.36 9.68
CA GLY A 106 11.84 -9.76 10.09
C GLY A 106 12.27 -8.63 9.15
N TRP A 107 13.44 -8.78 8.51
CA TRP A 107 13.96 -7.84 7.49
C TRP A 107 13.38 -8.06 6.09
N LEU A 108 12.71 -9.19 5.85
CA LEU A 108 12.03 -9.47 4.60
C LEU A 108 10.74 -8.64 4.55
N ARG A 109 10.73 -7.56 3.78
CA ARG A 109 9.61 -6.63 3.69
C ARG A 109 9.15 -6.46 2.25
N ASP A 110 7.85 -6.49 2.05
CA ASP A 110 7.25 -6.39 0.74
C ASP A 110 7.52 -5.03 0.08
N ARG A 111 8.08 -5.07 -1.13
CA ARG A 111 8.49 -3.91 -1.95
C ARG A 111 9.19 -2.84 -1.12
N ALA A 112 10.15 -3.25 -0.29
CA ALA A 112 10.98 -2.34 0.50
C ALA A 112 12.27 -1.96 -0.23
N LEU A 113 12.64 -2.68 -1.28
CA LEU A 113 13.76 -2.35 -2.15
C LEU A 113 13.29 -2.12 -3.58
N MET A 114 14.07 -1.38 -4.36
CA MET A 114 13.90 -1.27 -5.80
C MET A 114 15.25 -1.05 -6.48
N VAL A 115 15.31 -1.40 -7.76
CA VAL A 115 16.44 -1.05 -8.62
C VAL A 115 16.16 0.30 -9.26
N VAL A 116 17.18 1.16 -9.31
CA VAL A 116 17.12 2.49 -9.90
C VAL A 116 18.25 2.71 -10.90
N ASP A 117 18.06 3.63 -11.84
CA ASP A 117 19.10 4.12 -12.74
C ASP A 117 20.05 5.13 -12.06
N ASP A 118 21.01 5.65 -12.83
CA ASP A 118 21.96 6.71 -12.45
C ASP A 118 21.29 8.00 -11.93
N LYS A 119 20.04 8.25 -12.34
CA LYS A 119 19.22 9.39 -11.96
C LYS A 119 18.25 9.07 -10.83
N TYR A 120 18.37 7.91 -10.19
CA TYR A 120 17.50 7.44 -9.11
C TYR A 120 16.03 7.29 -9.52
N ASN A 121 15.76 7.04 -10.80
CA ASN A 121 14.44 6.62 -11.26
C ASN A 121 14.32 5.10 -11.17
N PHE A 122 13.20 4.62 -10.65
CA PHE A 122 12.96 3.18 -10.60
C PHE A 122 12.90 2.56 -12.00
N ILE A 123 13.43 1.35 -12.13
CA ILE A 123 13.29 0.53 -13.34
C ILE A 123 12.24 -0.57 -13.15
N THR A 124 11.56 -0.93 -14.24
CA THR A 124 10.50 -1.94 -14.27
C THR A 124 10.98 -3.24 -14.91
N ALA A 125 10.26 -4.34 -14.64
CA ALA A 125 10.49 -5.57 -15.38
C ALA A 125 10.05 -5.45 -16.86
N ILE A 126 9.26 -4.45 -17.23
CA ILE A 126 8.93 -4.11 -18.62
C ILE A 126 10.22 -3.84 -19.39
N SER A 127 11.06 -2.96 -18.83
CA SER A 127 12.30 -2.56 -19.47
C SER A 127 13.38 -3.63 -19.32
N TYR A 128 13.41 -4.31 -18.17
CA TYR A 128 14.41 -5.34 -17.87
C TYR A 128 13.77 -6.61 -17.30
N PRO A 129 13.24 -7.50 -18.15
CA PRO A 129 12.51 -8.67 -17.68
C PRO A 129 13.35 -9.69 -16.92
N VAL A 130 14.67 -9.68 -17.14
CA VAL A 130 15.65 -10.49 -16.39
C VAL A 130 15.53 -10.31 -14.87
N LEU A 131 15.04 -9.16 -14.39
CA LEU A 131 14.76 -8.93 -12.96
C LEU A 131 13.82 -9.99 -12.38
N LEU A 132 12.83 -10.47 -13.14
CA LEU A 132 11.89 -11.50 -12.70
C LEU A 132 12.58 -12.85 -12.41
N LEU A 133 13.75 -13.08 -13.01
CA LEU A 133 14.55 -14.29 -12.82
C LEU A 133 15.46 -14.21 -11.58
N VAL A 134 15.65 -13.02 -11.01
CA VAL A 134 16.44 -12.83 -9.78
C VAL A 134 15.71 -13.47 -8.61
N ARG A 135 16.33 -14.52 -8.06
CA ARG A 135 15.88 -15.20 -6.84
C ARG A 135 16.40 -14.45 -5.63
N GLN A 136 15.52 -14.27 -4.66
CA GLN A 136 15.79 -13.51 -3.45
C GLN A 136 15.58 -14.41 -2.24
N THR A 137 16.48 -14.37 -1.27
CA THR A 137 16.25 -14.94 0.06
C THR A 137 16.74 -13.98 1.13
N MET A 138 16.21 -14.12 2.34
CA MET A 138 16.61 -13.32 3.49
C MET A 138 17.07 -14.24 4.61
N ARG A 139 18.27 -13.97 5.15
CA ARG A 139 18.78 -14.62 6.35
C ARG A 139 19.15 -13.55 7.36
N ASN A 140 18.38 -13.47 8.44
CA ASN A 140 18.49 -12.37 9.41
C ASN A 140 18.32 -11.01 8.70
N SER A 141 19.35 -10.18 8.64
CA SER A 141 19.38 -8.91 7.90
C SER A 141 20.01 -9.01 6.51
N VAL A 142 20.57 -10.17 6.14
CA VAL A 142 21.30 -10.35 4.89
C VAL A 142 20.37 -10.77 3.77
N LEU A 143 20.19 -9.87 2.80
CA LEU A 143 19.55 -10.13 1.53
C LEU A 143 20.52 -10.88 0.61
N ILE A 144 20.07 -12.01 0.08
CA ILE A 144 20.86 -12.86 -0.81
C ILE A 144 20.19 -12.85 -2.17
N LEU A 145 20.92 -12.41 -3.21
CA LEU A 145 20.46 -12.38 -4.59
C LEU A 145 21.18 -13.44 -5.41
N GLN A 146 20.41 -14.16 -6.21
CA GLN A 146 20.90 -15.25 -7.05
C GLN A 146 20.30 -15.15 -8.44
N HIS A 147 21.14 -15.35 -9.46
CA HIS A 147 20.75 -15.51 -10.85
C HIS A 147 21.59 -16.66 -11.45
N SER A 148 21.13 -17.31 -12.52
CA SER A 148 21.84 -18.47 -13.11
C SER A 148 23.25 -18.13 -13.57
N ASP A 149 23.41 -16.93 -14.12
CA ASP A 149 24.62 -16.50 -14.84
C ASP A 149 25.50 -15.53 -14.02
N MET A 150 25.18 -15.36 -12.74
CA MET A 150 25.86 -14.42 -11.85
C MET A 150 26.29 -15.12 -10.57
N GLU A 151 27.34 -14.62 -9.95
CA GLU A 151 27.71 -15.03 -8.59
C GLU A 151 26.66 -14.58 -7.57
N ILE A 152 26.66 -15.24 -6.40
CA ILE A 152 25.71 -14.91 -5.33
C ILE A 152 26.13 -13.60 -4.68
N LEU A 153 25.22 -12.63 -4.64
CA LEU A 153 25.41 -11.36 -3.96
C LEU A 153 24.78 -11.41 -2.56
N TYR A 154 25.51 -10.87 -1.58
CA TYR A 154 25.06 -10.71 -0.20
C TYR A 154 25.03 -9.23 0.15
N VAL A 155 23.92 -8.76 0.71
CA VAL A 155 23.74 -7.36 1.13
C VAL A 155 23.18 -7.33 2.55
N ASP A 156 23.94 -6.82 3.53
CA ASP A 156 23.44 -6.66 4.89
C ASP A 156 22.59 -5.40 5.01
N LEU A 157 21.27 -5.58 5.09
CA LEU A 157 20.33 -4.47 5.17
C LEU A 157 20.42 -3.69 6.49
N SER A 158 20.97 -4.30 7.55
CA SER A 158 21.17 -3.61 8.82
C SER A 158 22.29 -2.56 8.73
N GLU A 159 23.35 -2.85 7.96
CA GLU A 159 24.42 -1.88 7.67
C GLU A 159 23.94 -0.82 6.67
N VAL A 160 23.18 -1.22 5.65
CA VAL A 160 22.60 -0.29 4.68
C VAL A 160 21.69 0.73 5.36
N ALA A 161 20.90 0.32 6.35
CA ALA A 161 20.00 1.22 7.09
C ALA A 161 20.73 2.29 7.93
N LEU A 162 22.05 2.15 8.15
CA LEU A 162 22.87 3.15 8.83
C LEU A 162 23.46 4.19 7.88
N LYS A 163 23.39 3.96 6.56
CA LYS A 163 23.95 4.87 5.56
C LYS A 163 23.11 6.16 5.44
N PRO A 164 23.67 7.27 4.93
CA PRO A 164 22.93 8.50 4.71
C PRO A 164 21.68 8.29 3.83
N ILE A 165 20.62 9.03 4.14
CA ILE A 165 19.39 9.02 3.34
C ILE A 165 19.61 9.84 2.07
N GLN A 166 19.20 9.28 0.95
CA GLN A 166 19.11 9.92 -0.35
C GLN A 166 17.65 10.03 -0.81
N THR A 167 17.41 10.81 -1.85
CA THR A 167 16.08 10.96 -2.46
C THR A 167 16.04 10.22 -3.78
N SER A 168 15.03 9.38 -3.96
CA SER A 168 14.73 8.68 -5.22
C SER A 168 13.31 8.99 -5.67
N ASN A 169 12.98 8.64 -6.91
CA ASN A 169 11.65 8.82 -7.48
C ASN A 169 10.98 7.48 -7.77
N VAL A 170 9.79 7.28 -7.20
CA VAL A 170 8.90 6.18 -7.54
C VAL A 170 7.57 6.72 -8.08
N CYS A 171 7.25 6.36 -9.32
CA CYS A 171 6.01 6.76 -10.01
C CYS A 171 5.71 8.28 -9.99
N GLY A 172 6.73 9.14 -9.96
CA GLY A 172 6.59 10.59 -9.87
C GLY A 172 6.47 11.13 -8.44
N VAL A 173 6.80 10.33 -7.42
CA VAL A 173 6.79 10.69 -6.01
C VAL A 173 8.19 10.53 -5.43
N GLU A 174 8.69 11.58 -4.78
CA GLU A 174 9.95 11.52 -4.05
C GLU A 174 9.83 10.64 -2.80
N VAL A 175 10.81 9.75 -2.63
CA VAL A 175 10.90 8.81 -1.52
C VAL A 175 12.30 8.79 -0.92
N PRO A 176 12.41 8.69 0.42
CA PRO A 176 13.71 8.56 1.09
C PRO A 176 14.22 7.13 0.95
N VAL A 177 15.49 6.97 0.58
CA VAL A 177 16.12 5.66 0.38
C VAL A 177 17.56 5.62 0.89
N HIS A 178 18.03 4.44 1.26
CA HIS A 178 19.43 4.12 1.52
C HIS A 178 20.02 3.38 0.31
N ASP A 179 21.27 3.67 0.01
CA ASP A 179 22.00 3.03 -1.09
C ASP A 179 22.65 1.72 -0.63
N CYS A 180 22.43 0.63 -1.35
CA CYS A 180 22.95 -0.67 -0.95
C CYS A 180 24.46 -0.83 -1.17
N GLY A 181 25.13 0.11 -1.85
CA GLY A 181 26.58 0.11 -2.03
C GLY A 181 27.01 -0.28 -3.45
N TYR A 182 28.32 -0.23 -3.65
CA TYR A 182 28.94 -0.43 -4.96
C TYR A 182 28.78 -1.87 -5.45
N GLU A 183 28.93 -2.86 -4.57
CA GLU A 183 28.82 -4.28 -4.90
C GLU A 183 27.43 -4.63 -5.45
N ALA A 184 26.37 -4.07 -4.84
CA ALA A 184 25.01 -4.26 -5.32
C ALA A 184 24.75 -3.53 -6.66
N SER A 185 25.37 -2.37 -6.84
CA SER A 185 25.28 -1.59 -8.07
C SER A 185 25.97 -2.29 -9.24
N GLU A 186 27.19 -2.80 -9.01
CA GLU A 186 28.00 -3.49 -10.01
C GLU A 186 27.35 -4.82 -10.42
N TRP A 187 26.84 -5.59 -9.47
CA TRP A 187 26.13 -6.84 -9.74
C TRP A 187 24.88 -6.63 -10.61
N LEU A 188 24.06 -5.63 -10.27
CA LEU A 188 22.85 -5.31 -11.04
C LEU A 188 23.20 -4.75 -12.42
N SER A 189 24.23 -3.91 -12.51
CA SER A 189 24.67 -3.32 -13.77
C SER A 189 25.17 -4.38 -14.74
N ARG A 190 25.98 -5.32 -14.26
CA ARG A 190 26.41 -6.47 -15.06
C ARG A 190 25.24 -7.32 -15.54
N LEU A 191 24.27 -7.60 -14.66
CA LEU A 191 23.10 -8.41 -15.02
C LEU A 191 22.21 -7.74 -16.07
N LEU A 192 22.00 -6.42 -15.95
CA LEU A 192 20.97 -5.72 -16.72
C LEU A 192 21.45 -5.26 -18.10
N ASP A 193 22.70 -4.78 -18.20
CA ASP A 193 23.23 -4.24 -19.46
C ASP A 193 24.74 -4.46 -19.65
N ASN A 194 25.39 -5.26 -18.81
CA ASN A 194 26.85 -5.47 -18.80
C ASN A 194 27.68 -4.21 -18.50
N SER A 195 27.08 -3.17 -17.91
CA SER A 195 27.82 -1.99 -17.42
C SER A 195 28.34 -2.19 -15.99
N ALA A 196 29.09 -1.20 -15.48
CA ALA A 196 29.70 -1.27 -14.15
C ALA A 196 28.87 -0.58 -13.05
N ASP A 197 28.08 0.45 -13.38
CA ASP A 197 27.46 1.32 -12.37
C ASP A 197 26.17 2.05 -12.83
N ASN A 198 25.56 1.65 -13.95
CA ASN A 198 24.33 2.29 -14.45
C ASN A 198 23.12 2.07 -13.54
N PHE A 199 23.12 0.99 -12.75
CA PHE A 199 22.00 0.61 -11.89
C PHE A 199 22.42 0.47 -10.45
N ARG A 200 21.52 0.83 -9.53
CA ARG A 200 21.74 0.77 -8.09
C ARG A 200 20.58 0.07 -7.40
N LEU A 201 20.87 -0.64 -6.32
CA LEU A 201 19.85 -1.16 -5.41
C LEU A 201 19.64 -0.17 -4.27
N VAL A 202 18.39 0.18 -4.01
CA VAL A 202 18.05 1.11 -2.92
C VAL A 202 17.03 0.50 -1.97
N LEU A 203 17.18 0.78 -0.67
CA LEU A 203 16.32 0.34 0.42
C LEU A 203 15.47 1.52 0.91
N TYR A 204 14.16 1.32 1.09
CA TYR A 204 13.26 2.36 1.59
C TYR A 204 13.60 2.78 3.03
N ALA A 205 13.85 4.08 3.22
CA ALA A 205 14.39 4.65 4.46
C ALA A 205 13.30 5.24 5.39
N SER A 206 12.06 4.74 5.32
CA SER A 206 10.94 5.26 6.10
C SER A 206 10.09 4.14 6.72
N ASN A 207 9.58 4.43 7.92
CA ASN A 207 8.59 3.61 8.63
C ASN A 207 7.15 4.05 8.35
N ASN A 208 6.97 5.14 7.61
CA ASN A 208 5.68 5.65 7.17
C ASN A 208 5.48 5.39 5.68
N SER A 209 4.22 5.31 5.25
CA SER A 209 3.87 5.13 3.84
C SER A 209 4.29 6.34 3.00
N ARG A 210 4.61 6.10 1.73
CA ARG A 210 4.99 7.18 0.81
C ARG A 210 3.84 8.16 0.57
N LYS A 211 4.17 9.39 0.15
CA LYS A 211 3.14 10.37 -0.20
C LYS A 211 2.30 9.88 -1.40
N LEU A 212 1.03 10.28 -1.43
CA LEU A 212 0.18 10.11 -2.61
C LEU A 212 0.64 11.07 -3.71
N LYS A 213 0.70 10.59 -4.96
CA LYS A 213 1.01 11.42 -6.13
C LYS A 213 -0.02 12.53 -6.35
N ILE A 214 -1.29 12.23 -6.10
CA ILE A 214 -2.42 13.16 -6.22
C ILE A 214 -3.05 13.31 -4.83
N PRO A 215 -3.35 14.54 -4.35
CA PRO A 215 -4.01 14.74 -3.08
C PRO A 215 -5.34 13.97 -3.00
N ALA A 216 -5.61 13.33 -1.86
CA ALA A 216 -6.78 12.47 -1.60
C ALA A 216 -8.17 13.09 -1.87
N ASN A 217 -8.24 14.38 -2.20
CA ASN A 217 -9.50 15.07 -2.50
C ASN A 217 -10.20 14.56 -3.78
N ASN A 218 -9.48 13.88 -4.70
CA ASN A 218 -10.07 13.31 -5.92
C ASN A 218 -10.30 11.78 -5.86
N MET A 219 -9.85 11.11 -4.80
CA MET A 219 -10.05 9.67 -4.60
C MET A 219 -10.56 9.43 -3.19
N SER A 220 -11.88 9.46 -3.01
CA SER A 220 -12.57 9.45 -1.72
C SER A 220 -12.25 8.28 -0.78
N LYS A 221 -11.55 7.24 -1.24
CA LYS A 221 -11.16 6.06 -0.45
C LYS A 221 -9.71 6.05 0.08
N PHE A 222 -8.80 6.86 -0.48
CA PHE A 222 -7.36 6.77 -0.14
C PHE A 222 -6.96 7.71 1.00
N ARG A 223 -6.34 7.17 2.05
CA ARG A 223 -5.65 7.94 3.10
C ARG A 223 -4.17 8.05 2.79
N LYS A 224 -3.50 8.99 3.46
CA LYS A 224 -2.03 9.18 3.35
C LYS A 224 -1.22 7.94 3.75
N THR A 225 -1.79 7.06 4.58
CA THR A 225 -1.14 5.84 5.09
C THR A 225 -1.28 4.64 4.17
N ASP A 226 -2.04 4.75 3.08
CA ASP A 226 -2.56 3.58 2.37
C ASP A 226 -1.67 3.15 1.18
N THR A 227 -0.56 3.85 0.91
CA THR A 227 0.32 3.64 -0.26
C THR A 227 1.41 2.59 -0.06
N GLY A 228 1.73 2.26 1.19
CA GLY A 228 2.85 1.38 1.53
C GLY A 228 4.25 1.98 1.30
N ALA A 229 5.26 1.12 1.15
CA ALA A 229 6.64 1.51 0.86
C ALA A 229 6.85 1.86 -0.62
N LEU A 230 7.33 0.91 -1.45
CA LEU A 230 7.56 1.09 -2.90
C LEU A 230 6.62 0.29 -3.84
N PRO A 231 5.44 -0.23 -3.44
CA PRO A 231 4.53 -0.83 -4.41
C PRO A 231 3.98 0.24 -5.38
N ASP A 232 3.58 -0.19 -6.59
CA ASP A 232 3.04 0.70 -7.62
C ASP A 232 1.87 1.52 -7.12
N GLU A 233 0.97 0.87 -6.39
CA GLU A 233 -0.29 1.48 -5.98
C GLU A 233 -0.62 1.20 -4.51
N LEU A 234 -0.72 -0.08 -4.14
CA LEU A 234 -1.24 -0.51 -2.84
C LEU A 234 -0.41 -1.66 -2.22
N PRO A 235 -0.39 -1.81 -0.88
CA PRO A 235 0.54 -2.71 -0.17
C PRO A 235 0.14 -4.19 -0.22
N PHE A 236 -1.12 -4.49 -0.51
CA PHE A 236 -1.62 -5.87 -0.54
C PHE A 236 -2.33 -6.16 -1.85
N HIS A 237 -2.00 -7.31 -2.44
CA HIS A 237 -2.66 -7.87 -3.61
C HIS A 237 -3.17 -9.27 -3.30
N LEU A 238 -4.47 -9.51 -3.47
CA LEU A 238 -5.11 -10.82 -3.31
C LEU A 238 -5.52 -11.39 -4.65
N MET A 239 -5.31 -12.69 -4.82
CA MET A 239 -5.73 -13.46 -5.98
C MET A 239 -6.56 -14.67 -5.56
N ASN A 240 -7.61 -14.96 -6.31
CA ASN A 240 -8.38 -16.18 -6.17
C ASN A 240 -7.91 -17.23 -7.19
N GLN A 241 -7.56 -18.42 -6.71
CA GLN A 241 -7.13 -19.52 -7.58
C GLN A 241 -8.23 -19.87 -8.61
N ALA A 242 -9.50 -19.88 -8.20
CA ALA A 242 -10.60 -20.26 -9.08
C ALA A 242 -10.75 -19.29 -10.27
N SER A 243 -10.50 -18.00 -10.06
CA SER A 243 -10.52 -16.98 -11.13
C SER A 243 -9.38 -17.18 -12.13
N VAL A 244 -8.19 -17.58 -11.66
CA VAL A 244 -7.05 -17.91 -12.55
C VAL A 244 -7.33 -19.16 -13.35
N ASP A 245 -7.90 -20.18 -12.71
CA ASP A 245 -8.24 -21.44 -13.36
C ASP A 245 -9.32 -21.20 -14.43
N ASP A 246 -10.37 -20.44 -14.12
CA ASP A 246 -11.41 -20.07 -15.07
C ASP A 246 -10.86 -19.21 -16.23
N LEU A 247 -10.01 -18.22 -15.94
CA LEU A 247 -9.31 -17.44 -16.96
C LEU A 247 -8.55 -18.36 -17.93
N ASN A 248 -7.81 -19.33 -17.39
CA ASN A 248 -7.07 -20.29 -18.18
C ASN A 248 -7.96 -21.13 -19.11
N THR A 249 -9.23 -21.38 -18.78
CA THR A 249 -10.15 -22.07 -19.70
C THR A 249 -10.49 -21.23 -20.93
N LYS A 250 -10.47 -19.90 -20.80
CA LYS A 250 -10.82 -18.93 -21.85
C LYS A 250 -9.62 -18.54 -22.73
N LEU A 251 -8.40 -18.76 -22.25
CA LEU A 251 -7.18 -18.47 -22.99
C LEU A 251 -6.92 -19.53 -24.07
N GLN A 252 -6.89 -19.08 -25.33
CA GLN A 252 -6.50 -19.92 -26.48
C GLN A 252 -4.97 -20.10 -26.61
N GLY A 253 -4.19 -19.24 -25.95
CA GLY A 253 -2.73 -19.28 -25.96
C GLY A 253 -2.11 -19.91 -24.72
N ASN A 254 -0.92 -19.43 -24.36
CA ASN A 254 -0.21 -19.86 -23.17
C ASN A 254 -1.06 -19.63 -21.92
N LYS A 255 -1.13 -20.66 -21.07
CA LYS A 255 -1.78 -20.58 -19.76
C LYS A 255 -0.96 -19.67 -18.85
N VAL A 256 -1.65 -18.94 -17.99
CA VAL A 256 -1.07 -18.05 -17.00
C VAL A 256 -1.08 -18.71 -15.62
N CYS A 257 -0.11 -18.36 -14.79
CA CYS A 257 -0.07 -18.70 -13.37
C CYS A 257 -0.49 -17.48 -12.53
N TYR A 258 -1.07 -17.71 -11.36
CA TYR A 258 -1.34 -16.62 -10.41
C TYR A 258 -0.08 -15.78 -10.10
N LYS A 259 1.12 -16.38 -10.16
CA LYS A 259 2.41 -15.69 -9.95
C LYS A 259 2.69 -14.61 -11.00
N ASN A 260 2.14 -14.75 -12.21
CA ASN A 260 2.22 -13.73 -13.26
C ASN A 260 1.60 -12.40 -12.79
N PHE A 261 0.56 -12.45 -11.93
CA PHE A 261 -0.11 -11.28 -11.36
C PHE A 261 0.54 -10.79 -10.05
N ARG A 262 1.61 -11.46 -9.59
CA ARG A 262 2.41 -11.07 -8.41
C ARG A 262 1.59 -10.82 -7.11
N PRO A 263 0.63 -11.70 -6.73
CA PRO A 263 -0.17 -11.49 -5.54
C PRO A 263 0.63 -11.70 -4.27
N ASN A 264 0.23 -11.03 -3.19
CA ASN A 264 0.69 -11.30 -1.84
C ASN A 264 -0.06 -12.48 -1.22
N PHE A 265 -1.37 -12.57 -1.48
CA PHE A 265 -2.25 -13.61 -0.97
C PHE A 265 -2.86 -14.38 -2.13
N LEU A 266 -2.73 -15.70 -2.12
CA LEU A 266 -3.52 -16.59 -2.98
C LEU A 266 -4.54 -17.29 -2.10
N ILE A 267 -5.82 -17.24 -2.46
CA ILE A 267 -6.89 -17.93 -1.72
C ILE A 267 -7.50 -19.06 -2.55
N THR A 268 -8.19 -19.96 -1.87
CA THR A 268 -9.01 -21.03 -2.46
C THR A 268 -10.33 -21.17 -1.72
N GLY A 269 -11.35 -21.73 -2.37
CA GLY A 269 -12.68 -21.99 -1.80
C GLY A 269 -13.78 -21.11 -2.38
N ALA A 270 -13.46 -19.87 -2.74
CA ALA A 270 -14.39 -18.94 -3.39
C ALA A 270 -14.64 -19.34 -4.85
N GLY A 271 -15.82 -19.00 -5.38
CA GLY A 271 -16.13 -19.17 -6.80
C GLY A 271 -15.29 -18.24 -7.69
N PRO A 272 -15.13 -18.53 -8.99
CA PRO A 272 -14.43 -17.64 -9.92
C PRO A 272 -15.03 -16.23 -9.90
N TYR A 273 -14.16 -15.22 -9.78
CA TYR A 273 -14.46 -13.78 -9.75
C TYR A 273 -15.41 -13.33 -8.63
N GLU A 274 -15.70 -14.19 -7.64
CA GLU A 274 -16.49 -13.81 -6.48
C GLU A 274 -15.83 -12.65 -5.71
N GLU A 275 -14.50 -12.51 -5.82
CA GLU A 275 -13.73 -11.45 -5.20
C GLU A 275 -14.08 -10.03 -5.67
N ASP A 276 -14.61 -9.86 -6.88
CA ASP A 276 -14.86 -8.54 -7.47
C ASP A 276 -15.91 -7.73 -6.70
N ASP A 277 -16.81 -8.40 -5.99
CA ASP A 277 -17.90 -7.79 -5.21
C ASP A 277 -17.51 -7.50 -3.75
N TRP A 278 -16.33 -7.93 -3.30
CA TRP A 278 -15.94 -7.79 -1.89
C TRP A 278 -15.58 -6.35 -1.54
N LYS A 279 -16.04 -5.88 -0.38
CA LYS A 279 -15.65 -4.57 0.16
C LYS A 279 -14.60 -4.71 1.24
N TYR A 280 -14.71 -5.77 2.03
CA TYR A 280 -13.73 -6.11 3.05
C TYR A 280 -13.35 -7.58 2.99
N VAL A 281 -12.09 -7.87 3.30
CA VAL A 281 -11.56 -9.22 3.44
C VAL A 281 -10.96 -9.34 4.84
N LYS A 282 -11.26 -10.41 5.56
CA LYS A 282 -10.67 -10.73 6.86
C LYS A 282 -9.90 -12.05 6.75
N ILE A 283 -8.64 -12.02 7.17
CA ILE A 283 -7.72 -13.18 7.21
C ILE A 283 -7.08 -13.22 8.60
N GLY A 284 -7.42 -14.25 9.38
CA GLY A 284 -7.13 -14.23 10.82
C GLY A 284 -7.78 -13.00 11.48
N GLU A 285 -7.01 -12.22 12.25
CA GLU A 285 -7.49 -10.96 12.85
C GLU A 285 -7.25 -9.72 11.97
N ASN A 286 -6.64 -9.90 10.80
CA ASN A 286 -6.36 -8.80 9.88
C ASN A 286 -7.58 -8.52 9.01
N ILE A 287 -8.01 -7.26 9.00
CA ILE A 287 -9.10 -6.79 8.13
C ILE A 287 -8.52 -5.87 7.07
N PHE A 288 -8.86 -6.14 5.83
CA PHE A 288 -8.47 -5.39 4.66
C PHE A 288 -9.68 -4.72 4.03
N GLU A 289 -9.53 -3.46 3.60
CA GLU A 289 -10.50 -2.78 2.75
C GLU A 289 -10.09 -2.96 1.29
N VAL A 290 -11.05 -3.38 0.45
CA VAL A 290 -10.88 -3.50 -0.98
C VAL A 290 -11.03 -2.12 -1.61
N ILE A 291 -9.96 -1.66 -2.26
CA ILE A 291 -9.93 -0.32 -2.82
C ILE A 291 -10.31 -0.33 -4.28
N LYS A 292 -9.73 -1.27 -5.03
CA LYS A 292 -10.01 -1.43 -6.46
C LYS A 292 -9.63 -2.83 -6.95
N PRO A 293 -10.24 -3.29 -8.05
CA PRO A 293 -9.78 -4.48 -8.77
C PRO A 293 -8.36 -4.26 -9.31
N CYS A 294 -7.61 -5.35 -9.47
CA CYS A 294 -6.37 -5.35 -10.22
C CYS A 294 -6.72 -5.42 -11.71
N THR A 295 -6.40 -4.34 -12.43
CA THR A 295 -6.56 -4.26 -13.89
C THR A 295 -5.26 -4.69 -14.54
N SER A 296 -5.32 -5.50 -15.59
CA SER A 296 -4.15 -6.05 -16.30
C SER A 296 -3.14 -4.99 -16.77
N ASP A 297 -3.55 -3.73 -16.96
CA ASP A 297 -2.67 -2.61 -17.31
C ASP A 297 -1.61 -2.29 -16.23
N THR A 298 -1.79 -2.75 -14.99
CA THR A 298 -0.83 -2.56 -13.89
C THR A 298 0.14 -3.74 -13.72
N THR A 299 0.04 -4.77 -14.58
CA THR A 299 0.89 -5.96 -14.54
C THR A 299 1.95 -5.95 -15.65
N GLU A 300 3.20 -6.26 -15.27
CA GLU A 300 4.39 -6.28 -16.15
C GLU A 300 4.15 -7.18 -17.38
N PRO A 301 4.46 -6.77 -18.63
CA PRO A 301 3.92 -7.33 -19.86
C PRO A 301 4.35 -8.77 -20.18
N GLU A 302 5.40 -9.31 -19.57
CA GLU A 302 5.70 -10.76 -19.69
C GLU A 302 4.67 -11.66 -18.99
N SER A 303 3.80 -11.08 -18.15
CA SER A 303 2.63 -11.75 -17.57
C SER A 303 1.38 -11.70 -18.45
N ARG A 304 1.42 -10.96 -19.57
CA ARG A 304 0.23 -10.66 -20.38
C ARG A 304 -0.09 -11.80 -21.35
N PRO A 305 -1.25 -12.46 -21.25
CA PRO A 305 -1.83 -13.12 -22.41
C PRO A 305 -2.30 -12.03 -23.39
N SER A 306 -1.99 -12.19 -24.68
CA SER A 306 -2.28 -11.24 -25.77
C SER A 306 -3.77 -11.06 -26.09
N THR A 307 -4.68 -11.39 -25.18
CA THR A 307 -6.12 -11.44 -25.42
C THR A 307 -6.81 -10.21 -24.83
N GLU A 308 -7.55 -9.51 -25.69
CA GLU A 308 -8.27 -8.24 -25.47
C GLU A 308 -9.34 -8.23 -24.35
N ASN A 309 -9.46 -9.27 -23.51
CA ASN A 309 -10.64 -9.48 -22.65
C ASN A 309 -10.36 -9.78 -21.16
N VAL A 310 -9.14 -9.65 -20.65
CA VAL A 310 -8.90 -9.78 -19.19
C VAL A 310 -8.97 -8.38 -18.57
N SER A 311 -10.18 -7.88 -18.35
CA SER A 311 -10.35 -6.50 -17.85
C SER A 311 -9.94 -6.37 -16.39
N GLN A 312 -10.25 -7.35 -15.53
CA GLN A 312 -10.01 -7.29 -14.07
C GLN A 312 -9.78 -8.70 -13.51
N ILE A 313 -8.74 -8.89 -12.70
CA ILE A 313 -8.54 -10.14 -11.95
C ILE A 313 -7.70 -9.89 -10.69
N GLY A 314 -8.22 -10.26 -9.53
CA GLY A 314 -7.58 -10.00 -8.23
C GLY A 314 -7.89 -8.62 -7.65
N LEU A 315 -7.49 -8.39 -6.40
CA LEU A 315 -7.89 -7.22 -5.61
C LEU A 315 -6.69 -6.47 -5.02
N HIS A 316 -6.67 -5.16 -5.21
CA HIS A 316 -5.79 -4.30 -4.43
C HIS A 316 -6.46 -3.84 -3.14
N MET A 317 -5.78 -4.09 -2.03
CA MET A 317 -6.32 -3.89 -0.70
C MET A 317 -5.36 -3.12 0.21
N ILE A 318 -5.92 -2.60 1.29
CA ILE A 318 -5.19 -1.92 2.35
C ILE A 318 -5.57 -2.49 3.70
N LEU A 319 -4.66 -2.47 4.66
CA LEU A 319 -4.95 -2.88 6.02
C LEU A 319 -5.81 -1.82 6.72
N CYS A 320 -6.97 -2.21 7.24
CA CYS A 320 -7.77 -1.38 8.13
C CYS A 320 -7.00 -1.21 9.45
N SER A 321 -6.76 0.05 9.84
CA SER A 321 -5.81 0.41 10.90
C SER A 321 -5.94 -0.39 12.20
N GLY A 322 -4.85 -1.07 12.56
CA GLY A 322 -4.54 -1.75 13.81
C GLY A 322 -3.08 -2.21 13.73
N THR A 323 -2.42 -2.56 14.84
CA THR A 323 -1.15 -3.31 14.76
C THR A 323 -1.47 -4.62 14.08
N GLY A 324 -1.17 -4.72 12.79
CA GLY A 324 -1.57 -5.88 12.01
C GLY A 324 -0.99 -7.14 12.64
N GLY A 325 -1.81 -8.18 12.63
CA GLY A 325 -1.45 -9.48 13.13
C GLY A 325 -0.65 -10.27 12.09
N PHE A 326 -0.37 -11.51 12.46
CA PHE A 326 0.17 -12.48 11.50
C PHE A 326 -0.96 -13.10 10.70
N VAL A 327 -0.64 -13.47 9.47
CA VAL A 327 -1.42 -14.41 8.66
C VAL A 327 -0.59 -15.65 8.39
N SER A 328 -1.23 -16.80 8.31
CA SER A 328 -0.60 -18.08 8.01
C SER A 328 -1.37 -18.80 6.91
N ILE A 329 -0.69 -19.67 6.17
CA ILE A 329 -1.36 -20.58 5.25
C ILE A 329 -2.43 -21.40 5.99
N ASN A 330 -3.53 -21.68 5.32
CA ASN A 330 -4.77 -22.30 5.83
C ASN A 330 -5.61 -21.43 6.76
N ASP A 331 -5.23 -20.17 7.05
CA ASP A 331 -6.12 -19.25 7.74
C ASP A 331 -7.44 -19.12 6.96
N ARG A 332 -8.56 -19.13 7.69
CA ARG A 332 -9.88 -18.92 7.12
C ARG A 332 -10.01 -17.49 6.60
N VAL A 333 -10.63 -17.38 5.43
CA VAL A 333 -10.88 -16.11 4.75
C VAL A 333 -12.36 -15.79 4.84
N TYR A 334 -12.67 -14.61 5.36
CA TYR A 334 -14.02 -14.09 5.47
C TYR A 334 -14.16 -12.79 4.68
N VAL A 335 -15.38 -12.49 4.22
CA VAL A 335 -15.67 -11.28 3.43
C VAL A 335 -16.94 -10.59 3.91
N ALA A 336 -17.05 -9.32 3.56
CA ALA A 336 -18.21 -8.46 3.86
C ALA A 336 -18.43 -7.37 2.82
#